data_AF-A0A5N9BYZ1-F1
#
_entry.id   AF-A0A5N9BYZ1-F1
#
_cell.length_a   1.000
_cell.length_b   1.000
_cell.length_c   1.000
_cell.angle_alpha   90.00
_cell.angle_beta   90.00
_cell.angle_gamma   90.00
#
_symmetry.space_group_name_H-M   'P 1'
#
loop_
_entity.id
_entity.type
_entity.pdbx_description
1 polymer ?
#
loop_
_entity_poly.entity_id
_entity_poly.type
_entity_poly.pdbx_seq_one_letter_code
_entity_poly.pdbx_strand_id
1 'polypeptide(L)'
;MFFPSIALAQSPDVEGMESEAQKIDQMLMCPVCPAESIDQVQVEVAKQMRVKVREMLLEGRSEEQILSYFEERYGSDILAAPPVRGTMLLAWIIPIVVLGLMLSVGVWVLYNMVYKKQNVED
;
A
#
# COMPACT_ATOMS: atom_id res chain seq x y z
N MET A 1 -41.32 35.23 -17.27
CA MET A 1 -40.02 35.57 -16.64
C MET A 1 -39.20 34.29 -16.64
N PHE A 2 -38.42 34.14 -17.71
CA PHE A 2 -37.57 32.99 -18.01
C PHE A 2 -36.21 33.24 -17.35
N PHE A 3 -35.84 32.45 -16.35
CA PHE A 3 -34.43 32.35 -15.97
C PHE A 3 -33.75 31.43 -17.01
N PRO A 4 -32.68 31.87 -17.69
CA PRO A 4 -31.99 31.00 -18.61
C PRO A 4 -31.32 29.90 -17.79
N SER A 5 -31.60 28.64 -18.13
CA SER A 5 -30.81 27.50 -17.70
C SER A 5 -29.40 27.67 -18.25
N ILE A 6 -28.50 28.24 -17.44
CA ILE A 6 -27.07 28.16 -17.67
C ILE A 6 -26.71 26.70 -17.43
N ALA A 7 -26.69 25.93 -18.51
CA ALA A 7 -26.02 24.64 -18.55
C ALA A 7 -24.53 24.92 -18.31
N LEU A 8 -24.09 24.70 -17.07
CA LEU A 8 -22.67 24.68 -16.76
C LEU A 8 -22.07 23.48 -17.49
N ALA A 9 -21.32 23.78 -18.55
CA ALA A 9 -20.42 22.84 -19.19
C ALA A 9 -19.39 22.40 -18.14
N GLN A 10 -19.69 21.30 -17.47
CA GLN A 10 -18.74 20.60 -16.63
C GLN A 10 -17.70 20.00 -17.57
N SER A 11 -16.54 20.63 -17.65
CA SER A 11 -15.48 20.19 -18.54
C SER A 11 -14.91 18.85 -18.02
N PRO A 12 -14.73 17.84 -18.88
CA PRO A 12 -14.42 16.47 -18.48
C PRO A 12 -13.07 16.33 -17.75
N ASP A 13 -12.21 17.34 -17.82
CA ASP A 13 -10.93 17.41 -17.13
C ASP A 13 -11.07 17.57 -15.62
N VAL A 14 -12.03 18.39 -15.15
CA VAL A 14 -12.19 18.68 -13.72
C VAL A 14 -12.84 17.49 -12.99
N GLU A 15 -13.81 16.82 -13.62
CA GLU A 15 -14.45 15.64 -13.04
C GLU A 15 -13.50 14.45 -12.90
N GLY A 16 -12.60 14.26 -13.87
CA GLY A 16 -11.59 13.20 -13.81
C GLY A 16 -10.62 13.39 -12.65
N MET A 17 -10.10 14.60 -12.47
CA MET A 17 -9.18 14.93 -11.39
C MET A 17 -9.83 14.84 -10.00
N GLU A 18 -11.07 15.31 -9.85
CA GLU A 18 -11.78 15.22 -8.58
C GLU A 18 -12.11 13.77 -8.20
N SER A 19 -12.45 12.93 -9.18
CA SER A 19 -12.66 11.49 -8.97
C SER A 19 -11.36 10.80 -8.53
N GLU A 20 -10.23 11.16 -9.12
CA GLU A 20 -8.91 10.64 -8.73
C GLU A 20 -8.53 11.10 -7.31
N ALA A 21 -8.71 12.39 -7.00
CA ALA A 21 -8.50 12.93 -5.66
C ALA A 21 -9.35 12.19 -4.61
N GLN A 22 -10.61 11.92 -4.90
CA GLN A 22 -11.52 11.19 -4.01
C GLN A 22 -11.07 9.75 -3.76
N LYS A 23 -10.52 9.07 -4.77
CA LYS A 23 -9.96 7.71 -4.58
C LYS A 23 -8.77 7.74 -3.63
N ILE A 24 -7.87 8.69 -3.79
CA ILE A 24 -6.72 8.87 -2.91
C ILE A 24 -7.17 9.23 -1.49
N ASP A 25 -8.15 10.13 -1.35
CA ASP A 25 -8.72 10.53 -0.06
C ASP A 25 -9.33 9.33 0.70
N GLN A 26 -9.90 8.35 -0.01
CA GLN A 26 -10.44 7.12 0.61
C GLN A 26 -9.36 6.12 1.03
N MET A 27 -8.17 6.16 0.42
CA MET A 27 -7.04 5.30 0.78
C MET A 27 -6.22 5.83 1.96
N LEU A 28 -6.43 7.10 2.33
CA LEU A 28 -5.75 7.77 3.43
C LEU A 28 -6.63 7.79 4.70
N MET A 29 -6.11 7.18 5.76
CA MET A 29 -6.68 7.23 7.10
C MET A 29 -6.30 8.52 7.81
N CYS A 30 -7.13 9.02 8.72
CA CYS A 30 -6.80 10.19 9.50
C CYS A 30 -5.92 9.79 10.71
N PRO A 31 -4.74 10.43 10.93
CA PRO A 31 -3.81 10.02 11.98
C PRO A 31 -4.31 10.39 13.39
N VAL A 32 -5.30 11.27 13.48
CA VAL A 32 -5.83 11.80 14.74
C VAL A 32 -7.27 11.34 15.02
N CYS A 33 -7.91 10.65 14.08
CA CYS A 33 -9.29 10.17 14.24
C CYS A 33 -9.31 8.63 14.33
N PRO A 34 -10.26 8.06 15.09
CA PRO A 34 -10.35 6.61 15.24
C PRO A 34 -10.87 5.97 13.94
N ALA A 35 -9.98 5.27 13.23
CA ALA A 35 -10.30 4.36 12.13
C ALA A 35 -11.20 4.93 11.01
N GLU A 36 -11.07 6.22 10.71
CA GLU A 36 -11.90 6.92 9.72
C GLU A 36 -11.01 7.59 8.66
N SER A 37 -11.46 7.56 7.40
CA SER A 37 -10.71 8.13 6.27
C SER A 37 -10.78 9.65 6.23
N ILE A 38 -9.80 10.30 5.59
CA ILE A 38 -9.75 11.77 5.51
C ILE A 38 -10.94 12.38 4.74
N ASP A 39 -11.66 11.59 3.93
CA ASP A 39 -12.88 12.02 3.25
C ASP A 39 -14.09 12.13 4.20
N GLN A 40 -14.17 11.26 5.22
CA GLN A 40 -15.33 11.15 6.10
C GLN A 40 -15.27 12.09 7.31
N VAL A 41 -14.06 12.36 7.84
CA VAL A 41 -13.88 13.22 9.00
C VAL A 41 -13.87 14.72 8.63
N GLN A 42 -14.51 15.55 9.44
CA GLN A 42 -14.51 17.02 9.28
C GLN A 42 -13.51 17.72 10.22
N VAL A 43 -12.28 17.21 10.30
CA VAL A 43 -11.20 17.82 11.10
C VAL A 43 -10.27 18.67 10.23
N GLU A 44 -9.66 19.70 10.81
CA GLU A 44 -8.77 20.62 10.08
C GLU A 44 -7.60 19.89 9.41
N VAL A 45 -7.03 18.89 10.11
CA VAL A 45 -5.92 18.07 9.58
C VAL A 45 -6.32 17.34 8.29
N ALA A 46 -7.52 16.75 8.26
CA ALA A 46 -8.02 16.04 7.08
C ALA A 46 -8.28 17.01 5.92
N LYS A 47 -8.84 18.21 6.19
CA LYS A 47 -9.02 19.24 5.16
C LYS A 47 -7.69 19.65 4.53
N GLN A 48 -6.65 19.86 5.33
CA GLN A 48 -5.33 20.21 4.83
C GLN A 48 -4.72 19.09 3.98
N MET A 49 -4.92 17.83 4.35
CA MET A 49 -4.48 16.67 3.55
C MET A 49 -5.19 16.61 2.19
N ARG A 50 -6.52 16.79 2.15
CA ARG A 50 -7.31 16.77 0.90
C ARG A 50 -6.93 17.89 -0.06
N VAL A 51 -6.60 19.08 0.48
CA VAL A 51 -6.06 20.18 -0.32
C VAL A 51 -4.69 19.81 -0.89
N LYS A 52 -3.82 19.20 -0.07
CA LYS A 52 -2.48 18.78 -0.52
C LYS A 52 -2.54 17.67 -1.58
N VAL A 53 -3.49 16.74 -1.48
CA VAL A 53 -3.73 15.70 -2.52
C VAL A 53 -4.04 16.35 -3.87
N ARG A 54 -4.98 17.29 -3.93
CA ARG A 54 -5.30 18.04 -5.16
C ARG A 54 -4.12 18.84 -5.70
N GLU A 55 -3.36 19.49 -4.82
CA GLU A 55 -2.15 20.22 -5.22
C GLU A 55 -1.14 19.29 -5.90
N MET A 56 -0.89 18.11 -5.32
CA MET A 56 0.04 17.13 -5.91
C MET A 56 -0.48 16.51 -7.20
N LEU A 57 -1.80 16.31 -7.33
CA LEU A 57 -2.40 15.88 -8.60
C LEU A 57 -2.25 16.95 -9.69
N LEU A 58 -2.41 18.23 -9.34
CA LEU A 58 -2.15 19.36 -10.24
C LEU A 58 -0.67 19.47 -10.64
N GLU A 59 0.24 19.08 -9.75
CA GLU A 59 1.68 18.95 -10.05
C GLU A 59 2.01 17.77 -10.98
N GLY A 60 1.03 16.91 -11.32
CA GLY A 60 1.22 15.73 -12.16
C GLY A 60 1.91 14.55 -11.43
N ARG A 61 1.83 14.52 -10.09
CA ARG A 61 2.30 13.39 -9.28
C ARG A 61 1.38 12.18 -9.50
N SER A 62 1.96 10.98 -9.50
CA SER A 62 1.15 9.75 -9.51
C SER A 62 0.58 9.45 -8.12
N GLU A 63 -0.51 8.69 -8.08
CA GLU A 63 -1.13 8.17 -6.86
C GLU A 63 -0.09 7.56 -5.90
N GLU A 64 0.79 6.70 -6.39
CA GLU A 64 1.82 6.03 -5.59
C GLU A 64 2.82 7.01 -4.96
N GLN A 65 3.14 8.12 -5.66
CA GLN A 65 4.01 9.16 -5.13
C GLN A 65 3.30 9.94 -4.02
N ILE A 66 2.02 10.26 -4.24
CA ILE A 66 1.17 10.95 -3.26
C ILE A 66 1.05 10.13 -1.98
N LEU A 67 0.71 8.85 -2.09
CA LEU A 67 0.59 7.94 -0.95
C LEU A 67 1.91 7.83 -0.19
N SER A 68 3.04 7.72 -0.89
CA SER A 68 4.35 7.65 -0.24
C SER A 68 4.78 8.92 0.46
N TYR A 69 4.38 10.10 -0.06
CA TYR A 69 4.62 11.37 0.62
C TYR A 69 3.88 11.44 1.96
N PHE A 70 2.64 10.96 2.01
CA PHE A 70 1.88 10.88 3.27
C PHE A 70 2.44 9.81 4.21
N GLU A 71 2.86 8.66 3.70
CA GLU A 71 3.51 7.61 4.49
C GLU A 71 4.82 8.08 5.15
N GLU A 72 5.68 8.75 4.39
CA GLU A 72 6.96 9.25 4.91
C GLU A 72 6.76 10.29 6.02
N ARG A 73 5.66 11.06 5.96
CA ARG A 73 5.37 12.14 6.89
C ARG A 73 4.53 11.74 8.11
N TYR A 74 3.61 10.80 7.94
CA TYR A 74 2.66 10.39 8.97
C TYR A 74 2.83 8.93 9.44
N GLY A 75 3.65 8.13 8.77
CA GLY A 75 3.91 6.73 9.08
C GLY A 75 3.09 5.75 8.22
N SER A 76 3.38 4.45 8.35
CA SER A 76 2.72 3.37 7.61
C SER A 76 1.23 3.21 7.94
N ASP A 77 0.80 3.66 9.12
CA ASP A 77 -0.58 3.53 9.61
C ASP A 77 -1.56 4.50 8.92
N ILE A 78 -1.04 5.45 8.13
CA ILE A 78 -1.86 6.39 7.35
C ILE A 78 -2.48 5.73 6.12
N LEU A 79 -1.90 4.64 5.62
CA LEU A 79 -2.35 3.97 4.41
C LEU A 79 -3.34 2.86 4.79
N ALA A 80 -4.50 2.84 4.12
CA ALA A 80 -5.50 1.78 4.29
C ALA A 80 -4.96 0.38 3.94
N ALA A 81 -3.94 0.31 3.08
CA ALA A 81 -3.21 -0.91 2.76
C ALA A 81 -1.69 -0.64 2.84
N PRO A 82 -0.91 -1.50 3.52
CA PRO A 82 0.53 -1.35 3.56
C PRO A 82 1.08 -1.44 2.12
N PRO A 83 1.89 -0.47 1.68
CA PRO A 83 2.44 -0.49 0.35
C PRO A 83 3.37 -1.70 0.23
N VAL A 84 3.24 -2.42 -0.87
CA VAL A 84 4.04 -3.62 -1.18
C VAL A 84 5.50 -3.24 -1.52
N ARG A 85 6.17 -2.45 -0.67
CA ARG A 85 7.54 -2.01 -0.90
C ARG A 85 8.51 -2.82 -0.05
N GLY A 86 9.29 -3.67 -0.74
CA GLY A 86 10.58 -4.24 -0.29
C GLY A 86 10.54 -5.25 0.88
N THR A 87 9.88 -4.92 1.98
CA THR A 87 9.83 -5.73 3.21
C THR A 87 8.89 -6.93 3.07
N MET A 88 7.77 -6.79 2.34
CA MET A 88 6.85 -7.89 2.02
C MET A 88 7.57 -9.02 1.26
N LEU A 89 8.49 -8.67 0.35
CA LEU A 89 9.31 -9.66 -0.37
C LEU A 89 10.27 -10.37 0.58
N LEU A 90 10.93 -9.64 1.49
CA LEU A 90 11.81 -10.23 2.49
C LEU A 90 11.05 -11.18 3.44
N ALA A 91 9.85 -10.79 3.85
CA ALA A 91 8.98 -11.61 4.70
C ALA A 91 8.59 -12.94 4.03
N TRP A 92 8.52 -12.99 2.69
CA TRP A 92 8.28 -14.22 1.91
C TRP A 92 9.55 -15.03 1.64
N ILE A 93 10.72 -14.40 1.54
CA ILE A 93 12.00 -15.11 1.32
C ILE A 93 12.39 -15.93 2.55
N ILE A 94 12.20 -15.38 3.76
CA ILE A 94 12.55 -16.05 5.03
C ILE A 94 11.93 -17.46 5.15
N PRO A 95 10.60 -17.67 5.02
CA PRO A 95 10.01 -19.00 5.17
C PRO A 95 10.48 -20.00 4.11
N ILE A 96 10.71 -19.56 2.86
CA ILE A 96 11.22 -20.43 1.78
C ILE A 96 12.64 -20.90 2.11
N VAL A 97 13.51 -19.99 2.58
CA VAL A 97 14.89 -20.32 2.95
C VAL A 97 14.94 -21.29 4.14
N VAL A 98 14.12 -21.06 5.17
CA VAL A 98 14.06 -21.93 6.35
C VAL A 98 13.61 -23.34 5.98
N LEU A 99 12.56 -23.48 5.16
CA LEU A 99 12.09 -24.79 4.68
C LEU A 99 13.14 -25.48 3.82
N GLY A 100 13.79 -24.76 2.91
CA GLY A 100 14.88 -25.29 2.09
C GLY A 100 16.05 -25.82 2.92
N LEU A 101 16.44 -25.10 3.97
CA LEU A 101 17.49 -25.53 4.90
C LEU A 101 17.06 -26.76 5.72
N MET A 102 15.83 -26.80 6.21
CA MET A 102 15.34 -27.97 6.94
C MET A 102 15.31 -29.24 6.08
N LEU A 103 14.81 -29.14 4.85
CA LEU A 103 14.74 -30.27 3.93
C LEU A 103 16.14 -30.74 3.52
N SER A 104 17.05 -29.82 3.20
CA SER A 104 18.42 -30.17 2.82
C SER A 104 19.18 -30.86 3.96
N VAL A 105 19.06 -30.38 5.20
CA VAL A 105 19.65 -31.04 6.37
C VAL A 105 19.01 -32.40 6.63
N GLY A 106 17.69 -32.52 6.54
CA GLY A 106 16.97 -33.78 6.72
C GLY A 106 17.39 -34.84 5.70
N VAL A 107 17.45 -34.47 4.41
CA VAL A 107 17.92 -35.36 3.33
C VAL A 107 19.39 -35.74 3.53
N TRP A 108 20.24 -34.79 3.92
CA TRP A 108 21.66 -35.06 4.16
C TRP A 108 21.89 -36.05 5.31
N VAL A 109 21.17 -35.90 6.42
CA VAL A 109 21.24 -36.82 7.57
C VAL A 109 20.71 -38.20 7.19
N LEU A 110 19.58 -38.28 6.49
CA LEU A 110 19.04 -39.56 6.00
C LEU A 110 20.01 -40.26 5.05
N TYR A 111 20.58 -39.53 4.10
CA TYR A 111 21.58 -40.05 3.17
C TYR A 111 22.79 -40.60 3.92
N ASN A 112 23.32 -39.86 4.91
CA ASN A 112 24.48 -40.29 5.69
C ASN A 112 24.18 -41.54 6.56
N MET A 113 22.97 -41.63 7.14
CA MET A 113 22.55 -42.82 7.89
C MET A 113 22.37 -44.07 7.00
N VAL A 114 21.80 -43.91 5.80
CA VAL A 114 21.64 -45.01 4.85
C VAL A 114 22.99 -45.46 4.28
N TYR A 115 23.84 -44.50 3.90
CA TYR A 115 25.19 -44.78 3.37
C TYR A 115 26.06 -45.53 4.38
N LYS A 116 25.98 -45.17 5.66
CA LYS A 116 26.72 -45.85 6.74
C LYS A 116 26.18 -47.26 7.01
N LYS A 117 24.89 -47.51 6.78
CA LYS A 117 24.30 -48.84 6.97
C LYS A 117 24.74 -49.85 5.92
N GLN A 118 24.93 -49.41 4.67
CA GLN A 118 25.38 -50.30 3.58
C GLN A 118 26.85 -50.72 3.73
N ASN A 119 27.73 -49.83 4.22
CA ASN A 119 29.16 -50.15 4.40
C ASN A 119 29.49 -51.01 5.64
N VAL A 120 28.50 -51.46 6.43
CA VAL A 120 28.71 -52.30 7.63
C VAL A 120 28.22 -53.74 7.41
N GLU A 121 27.48 -53.99 6.33
CA GLU A 121 26.95 -55.32 5.98
C GLU A 121 27.79 -56.03 4.89
N ASP A 122 28.87 -55.40 4.43
CA ASP A 122 29.93 -55.97 3.56
C ASP A 122 31.19 -56.35 4.35
#